data_AF-A0A1M7QJW2-F1
#
_entry.id   AF-A0A1M7QJW2-F1
#
_cell.length_a   1.000
_cell.length_b   1.000
_cell.length_c   1.000
_cell.angle_alpha   90.00
_cell.angle_beta   90.00
_cell.angle_gamma   90.00
#
_symmetry.space_group_name_H-M   'P 1'
#
loop_
_entity.id
_entity.type
_entity.pdbx_description
1 polymer ?
#
loop_
_entity_poly.entity_id
_entity_poly.type
_entity_poly.pdbx_seq_one_letter_code
_entity_poly.pdbx_strand_id
1 'polypeptide(L)'
;MKLMSVLSAICFATVLFFTACNANKNEDTDMDSVGNDLEEMGDEVEQETEEAFEKTKAEFSKETAALKAEAEEIKKEVKENFSEPLDERVDRYLTQLDQGLNDLEVKSREFAQATDQRKDQIKMEFEKLENQVEKAIENIKDEFDNEG
;
A
#
# COMPACT_ATOMS: atom_id res chain seq x y z
N MET A 1 -1.19 31.50 7.35
CA MET A 1 -0.05 31.27 6.44
C MET A 1 1.15 30.75 7.23
N LYS A 2 1.80 29.72 6.68
CA LYS A 2 2.93 28.92 7.19
C LYS A 2 2.53 27.72 8.06
N LEU A 3 2.42 26.56 7.42
CA LEU A 3 3.34 25.46 7.66
C LEU A 3 3.69 24.82 6.31
N MET A 4 4.96 24.95 5.95
CA MET A 4 5.58 24.30 4.80
C MET A 4 5.93 22.85 5.17
N SER A 5 5.60 21.93 4.26
CA SER A 5 6.49 20.89 3.74
C SER A 5 7.50 20.29 4.73
N VAL A 6 7.20 19.11 5.27
CA VAL A 6 8.22 18.07 5.56
C VAL A 6 7.55 16.70 5.46
N LEU A 7 7.77 15.97 4.35
CA LEU A 7 7.77 14.51 4.28
C LEU A 7 8.23 14.07 2.89
N SER A 8 9.48 14.41 2.57
CA SER A 8 10.21 13.81 1.46
C SER A 8 11.61 13.49 1.97
N ALA A 9 11.78 12.29 2.51
CA ALA A 9 13.08 11.64 2.65
C ALA A 9 12.90 10.20 3.15
N ILE A 10 12.62 9.28 2.23
CA ILE A 10 13.14 7.91 2.38
C ILE A 10 13.85 7.59 1.06
N CYS A 11 15.10 8.04 0.98
CA CYS A 11 16.03 7.58 -0.04
C CYS A 11 16.25 6.08 0.16
N PHE A 12 15.85 5.28 -0.83
CA PHE A 12 16.31 3.91 -1.02
C PHE A 12 17.84 3.89 -1.09
N ALA A 13 18.48 3.40 -0.03
CA ALA A 13 19.91 3.14 0.00
C ALA A 13 20.17 1.78 0.66
N THR A 14 19.89 0.71 -0.09
CA THR A 14 20.44 -0.62 0.16
C THR A 14 21.00 -1.20 -1.14
N VAL A 15 21.99 -0.50 -1.70
CA VAL A 15 22.97 -1.08 -2.64
C VAL A 15 24.07 -1.70 -1.79
N LEU A 16 23.89 -2.91 -1.25
CA LEU A 16 25.00 -3.69 -0.68
C LEU A 16 24.61 -5.18 -0.60
N PHE A 17 24.55 -5.92 -1.72
CA PHE A 17 24.67 -7.40 -1.65
C PHE A 17 25.12 -8.07 -2.96
N PHE A 18 26.09 -7.49 -3.69
CA PHE A 18 26.75 -8.22 -4.78
C PHE A 18 28.26 -7.93 -4.86
N THR A 19 29.02 -8.39 -3.86
CA THR A 19 30.45 -8.72 -4.05
C THR A 19 30.83 -9.95 -3.24
N ALA A 20 30.36 -11.12 -3.66
CA ALA A 20 31.02 -12.39 -3.34
C ALA A 20 31.40 -13.06 -4.66
N CYS A 21 32.53 -12.65 -5.22
CA CYS A 21 33.16 -13.34 -6.34
C CYS A 21 34.61 -13.67 -5.95
N ASN A 22 34.78 -14.92 -5.48
CA ASN A 22 35.98 -15.76 -5.37
C ASN A 22 37.19 -15.31 -4.54
N ALA A 23 37.48 -16.09 -3.49
CA ALA A 23 38.83 -16.64 -3.26
C ALA A 23 38.77 -17.92 -2.40
N ASN A 24 39.30 -19.00 -2.97
CA ASN A 24 39.41 -20.39 -2.50
C ASN A 24 40.48 -20.58 -1.40
N LYS A 25 40.23 -21.42 -0.37
CA LYS A 25 41.11 -22.50 0.14
C LYS A 25 40.71 -23.08 1.51
N ASN A 26 40.77 -24.43 1.60
CA ASN A 26 40.92 -25.29 2.78
C ASN A 26 39.77 -25.24 3.80
N GLU A 27 39.42 -26.26 4.57
CA GLU A 27 39.87 -27.63 4.87
C GLU A 27 38.66 -28.24 5.64
N ASP A 28 38.52 -29.58 5.64
CA ASP A 28 37.53 -30.37 6.40
C ASP A 28 36.88 -29.70 7.64
N THR A 29 35.72 -29.06 7.45
CA THR A 29 34.77 -28.75 8.52
C THR A 29 33.37 -29.21 8.12
N ASP A 30 32.75 -29.93 9.06
CA ASP A 30 31.50 -30.65 9.03
C ASP A 30 30.42 -30.12 8.06
N MET A 31 30.13 -30.91 7.02
CA MET A 31 28.95 -30.70 6.17
C MET A 31 27.63 -30.63 6.96
N ASP A 32 27.57 -31.28 8.13
CA ASP A 32 26.40 -31.24 9.03
C ASP A 32 26.24 -29.88 9.74
N SER A 33 27.31 -29.13 10.01
CA SER A 33 27.21 -27.79 10.63
C SER A 33 26.79 -26.73 9.61
N VAL A 34 27.29 -26.84 8.37
CA VAL A 34 26.91 -25.91 7.29
C VAL A 34 25.44 -26.07 6.92
N GLY A 35 24.90 -27.30 6.98
CA GLY A 35 23.47 -27.56 6.75
C GLY A 35 22.57 -26.93 7.82
N ASN A 36 22.97 -27.02 9.08
CA ASN A 36 22.20 -26.50 10.21
C ASN A 36 22.17 -24.96 10.23
N ASP A 37 23.31 -24.32 9.93
CA ASP A 37 23.40 -22.85 9.83
C ASP A 37 22.60 -22.31 8.63
N LEU A 38 22.55 -23.06 7.52
CA LEU A 38 21.73 -22.70 6.34
C LEU A 38 20.23 -22.87 6.58
N GLU A 39 19.84 -23.89 7.34
CA GLU A 39 18.44 -24.13 7.74
C GLU A 39 17.97 -23.05 8.72
N GLU A 40 18.79 -22.70 9.72
CA GLU A 40 18.51 -21.60 10.66
C GLU A 40 18.42 -20.23 9.95
N MET A 41 19.33 -19.94 9.03
CA MET A 41 19.25 -18.73 8.20
C MET A 41 18.03 -18.72 7.27
N GLY A 42 17.61 -19.89 6.77
CA GLY A 42 16.41 -20.03 5.94
C GLY A 42 15.14 -19.73 6.73
N ASP A 43 15.03 -20.31 7.92
CA ASP A 43 13.88 -20.14 8.82
C ASP A 43 13.76 -18.69 9.32
N GLU A 44 14.88 -18.02 9.63
CA GLU A 44 14.90 -16.60 10.01
C GLU A 44 14.39 -15.71 8.86
N VAL A 45 14.86 -15.95 7.63
CA VAL A 45 14.43 -15.17 6.46
C VAL A 45 12.94 -15.41 6.15
N GLU A 46 12.46 -16.65 6.29
CA GLU A 46 11.04 -16.98 6.11
C GLU A 46 10.19 -16.25 7.16
N GLN A 47 10.62 -16.25 8.42
CA GLN A 47 9.90 -15.56 9.50
C GLN A 47 9.86 -14.05 9.30
N GLU A 48 10.98 -13.40 8.98
CA GLU A 48 11.03 -11.95 8.73
C GLU A 48 10.12 -11.56 7.54
N THR A 49 10.07 -12.42 6.53
CA THR A 49 9.25 -12.23 5.33
C THR A 49 7.75 -12.36 5.64
N GLU A 50 7.37 -13.37 6.42
CA GLU A 50 5.99 -13.58 6.90
C GLU A 50 5.51 -12.38 7.73
N GLU A 51 6.34 -11.90 8.67
CA GLU A 51 6.05 -10.74 9.52
C GLU A 51 5.86 -9.45 8.69
N ALA A 52 6.71 -9.24 7.67
CA ALA A 52 6.58 -8.11 6.76
C ALA A 52 5.27 -8.15 5.95
N PHE A 53 4.82 -9.33 5.53
CA PHE A 53 3.55 -9.49 4.81
C PHE A 53 2.32 -9.29 5.70
N GLU A 54 2.31 -9.84 6.91
CA GLU A 54 1.21 -9.60 7.83
C GLU A 54 1.12 -8.12 8.23
N LYS A 55 2.26 -7.44 8.38
CA LYS A 55 2.28 -5.99 8.57
C LYS A 55 1.66 -5.24 7.39
N THR A 56 2.06 -5.57 6.16
CA THR A 56 1.53 -4.93 4.94
C THR A 56 0.02 -5.14 4.80
N LYS A 57 -0.46 -6.35 5.08
CA LYS A 57 -1.89 -6.67 5.09
C LYS A 57 -2.67 -5.86 6.12
N ALA A 58 -2.10 -5.66 7.31
CA ALA A 58 -2.68 -4.79 8.34
C ALA A 58 -2.71 -3.32 7.90
N GLU A 59 -1.65 -2.83 7.23
CA GLU A 59 -1.59 -1.49 6.64
C GLU A 59 -2.71 -1.29 5.61
N PHE A 60 -2.84 -2.20 4.63
CA PHE A 60 -3.92 -2.13 3.62
C PHE A 60 -5.32 -2.09 4.25
N SER A 61 -5.55 -2.95 5.26
CA SER A 61 -6.85 -2.98 5.94
C SER A 61 -7.14 -1.67 6.67
N LYS A 62 -6.12 -1.05 7.27
CA LYS A 62 -6.26 0.21 7.99
C LYS A 62 -6.49 1.38 7.05
N GLU A 63 -5.73 1.47 5.97
CA GLU A 63 -5.85 2.53 4.96
C GLU A 63 -7.19 2.46 4.23
N THR A 64 -7.59 1.27 3.79
CA THR A 64 -8.92 1.08 3.17
C THR A 64 -10.05 1.50 4.11
N ALA A 65 -9.95 1.17 5.40
CA ALA A 65 -10.96 1.57 6.39
C ALA A 65 -10.99 3.08 6.63
N ALA A 66 -9.83 3.73 6.66
CA ALA A 66 -9.73 5.19 6.82
C ALA A 66 -10.35 5.92 5.62
N LEU A 67 -9.98 5.53 4.39
CA LEU A 67 -10.54 6.11 3.16
C LEU A 67 -12.05 5.87 3.05
N LYS A 68 -12.52 4.70 3.48
CA LYS A 68 -13.96 4.40 3.51
C LYS A 68 -14.71 5.30 4.50
N ALA A 69 -14.14 5.55 5.68
CA ALA A 69 -14.74 6.46 6.64
C ALA A 69 -14.81 7.89 6.10
N GLU A 70 -13.74 8.37 5.49
CA GLU A 70 -13.70 9.69 4.86
C GLU A 70 -14.68 9.79 3.68
N ALA A 71 -14.78 8.75 2.85
CA ALA A 71 -15.73 8.71 1.73
C ALA A 71 -17.19 8.78 2.20
N GLU A 72 -17.54 8.13 3.31
CA GLU A 72 -18.89 8.22 3.88
C GLU A 72 -19.19 9.61 4.43
N GLU A 73 -18.20 10.28 5.03
CA GLU A 73 -18.32 11.68 5.44
C GLU A 73 -18.54 12.60 4.24
N ILE A 74 -17.73 12.46 3.19
CA ILE A 74 -17.88 13.20 1.93
C ILE A 74 -19.25 12.98 1.30
N LYS A 75 -19.71 11.73 1.18
CA LYS A 75 -21.04 11.42 0.62
C LYS A 75 -22.17 12.05 1.42
N LYS A 76 -22.01 12.15 2.74
CA LYS A 76 -22.98 12.83 3.61
C LYS A 76 -22.96 14.33 3.35
N GLU A 77 -21.78 14.94 3.29
CA GLU A 77 -21.62 16.36 2.95
C GLU A 77 -22.20 16.69 1.57
N VAL A 78 -22.02 15.81 0.57
CA VAL A 78 -22.59 16.00 -0.76
C VAL A 78 -24.12 16.05 -0.68
N LYS A 79 -24.74 15.14 0.06
CA LYS A 79 -26.20 15.12 0.24
C LYS A 79 -26.74 16.33 0.99
N GLU A 80 -25.94 16.93 1.88
CA GLU A 80 -26.34 18.09 2.67
C GLU A 80 -26.18 19.41 1.90
N ASN A 81 -25.17 19.52 1.03
CA ASN A 81 -24.81 20.78 0.37
C ASN A 81 -25.23 20.86 -1.10
N PHE A 82 -25.40 19.74 -1.81
CA PHE A 82 -25.85 19.73 -3.20
C PHE A 82 -27.33 19.38 -3.32
N SER A 83 -28.03 20.07 -4.21
CA SER A 83 -29.40 19.73 -4.60
C SER A 83 -29.43 18.57 -5.58
N GLU A 84 -30.46 17.74 -5.51
CA GLU A 84 -30.71 16.73 -6.55
C GLU A 84 -31.40 17.35 -7.80
N PRO A 85 -31.01 16.94 -9.03
CA PRO A 85 -29.94 16.00 -9.35
C PRO A 85 -28.54 16.62 -9.16
N LEU A 86 -27.57 15.80 -8.79
CA LEU A 86 -26.17 16.23 -8.63
C LEU A 86 -25.60 16.74 -9.96
N ASP A 87 -24.63 17.66 -9.87
CA ASP A 87 -23.78 18.02 -11.01
C ASP A 87 -23.07 16.77 -11.55
N GLU A 88 -22.97 16.67 -12.88
CA GLU A 88 -22.38 15.50 -13.56
C GLU A 88 -20.91 15.25 -13.16
N ARG A 89 -20.18 16.27 -12.68
CA ARG A 89 -18.81 16.11 -12.21
C ARG A 89 -18.78 15.48 -10.83
N VAL A 90 -19.59 16.00 -9.90
CA VAL A 90 -19.71 15.44 -8.55
C VAL A 90 -20.17 13.99 -8.60
N ASP A 91 -21.18 13.67 -9.41
CA ASP A 91 -21.67 12.30 -9.60
C ASP A 91 -20.58 11.35 -10.15
N ARG A 92 -19.78 11.84 -11.10
CA ARG A 92 -18.65 11.08 -11.65
C ARG A 92 -17.57 10.83 -10.61
N TYR A 93 -17.21 11.82 -9.81
CA TYR A 93 -16.19 11.65 -8.77
C TYR A 93 -16.68 10.70 -7.67
N LEU A 94 -17.96 10.77 -7.29
CA LEU A 94 -18.57 9.80 -6.36
C LEU A 94 -18.52 8.37 -6.93
N THR A 95 -18.80 8.21 -8.22
CA THR A 95 -18.69 6.90 -8.88
C THR A 95 -17.25 6.39 -8.88
N GLN A 96 -16.27 7.27 -9.16
CA GLN A 96 -14.84 6.92 -9.12
C GLN A 96 -14.38 6.55 -7.71
N LEU A 97 -14.86 7.28 -6.70
CA LEU A 97 -14.60 7.00 -5.30
C LEU A 97 -15.12 5.61 -4.90
N ASP A 98 -16.36 5.27 -5.25
CA ASP A 98 -16.95 3.96 -4.97
C ASP A 98 -16.22 2.81 -5.67
N GLN A 99 -15.84 3.02 -6.93
CA GLN A 99 -15.05 2.04 -7.69
C GLN A 99 -13.67 1.83 -7.05
N GLY A 100 -12.96 2.91 -6.74
CA GLY A 100 -11.63 2.85 -6.14
C GLY A 100 -11.63 2.16 -4.77
N LEU A 101 -12.61 2.45 -3.91
CA LEU A 101 -12.76 1.77 -2.62
C LEU A 101 -13.02 0.27 -2.77
N ASN A 102 -13.87 -0.11 -3.72
CA ASN A 102 -14.12 -1.52 -4.01
C ASN A 102 -12.84 -2.21 -4.53
N ASP A 103 -12.08 -1.55 -5.40
CA ASP A 103 -10.84 -2.09 -5.93
C ASP A 103 -9.76 -2.25 -4.85
N LEU A 104 -9.68 -1.32 -3.89
CA LEU A 104 -8.82 -1.46 -2.70
C LEU A 104 -9.19 -2.68 -1.85
N GLU A 105 -10.49 -2.88 -1.58
CA GLU A 105 -10.98 -4.07 -0.86
C GLU A 105 -10.62 -5.37 -1.59
N VAL A 106 -10.74 -5.38 -2.93
CA VAL A 106 -10.34 -6.53 -3.75
C VAL A 106 -8.85 -6.78 -3.66
N LYS A 107 -8.01 -5.74 -3.81
CA LYS A 107 -6.54 -5.88 -3.75
C LYS A 107 -6.04 -6.33 -2.38
N SER A 108 -6.67 -5.85 -1.31
CA SER A 108 -6.38 -6.32 0.05
C SER A 108 -6.61 -7.84 0.20
N ARG A 109 -7.71 -8.36 -0.38
CA ARG A 109 -7.99 -9.81 -0.38
C ARG A 109 -7.06 -10.59 -1.28
N GLU A 110 -6.72 -10.06 -2.46
CA GLU A 110 -5.74 -10.67 -3.37
C GLU A 110 -4.38 -10.81 -2.69
N PHE A 111 -3.93 -9.79 -1.95
CA PHE A 111 -2.65 -9.80 -1.24
C PHE A 111 -2.55 -10.96 -0.25
N ALA A 112 -3.62 -11.21 0.50
CA ALA A 112 -3.67 -12.28 1.49
C ALA A 112 -3.63 -13.70 0.89
N GLN A 113 -3.92 -13.85 -0.41
CA GLN A 113 -3.96 -15.13 -1.11
C GLN A 113 -2.82 -15.29 -2.13
N ALA A 114 -2.01 -14.25 -2.32
CA ALA A 114 -0.98 -14.21 -3.33
C ALA A 114 0.31 -14.91 -2.88
N THR A 115 1.07 -15.40 -3.87
CA THR A 115 2.47 -15.78 -3.66
C THR A 115 3.32 -14.54 -3.37
N ASP A 116 4.47 -14.72 -2.74
CA ASP A 116 5.33 -13.61 -2.33
C ASP A 116 5.76 -12.71 -3.49
N GLN A 117 6.11 -13.31 -4.63
CA GLN A 117 6.44 -12.57 -5.86
C GLN A 117 5.27 -11.68 -6.35
N ARG A 118 4.02 -12.09 -6.11
CA ARG A 118 2.83 -11.34 -6.52
C ARG A 118 2.42 -10.30 -5.47
N LYS A 119 2.76 -10.49 -4.20
CA LYS A 119 2.48 -9.53 -3.11
C LYS A 119 3.09 -8.16 -3.38
N ASP A 120 4.34 -8.09 -3.86
CA ASP A 120 4.99 -6.82 -4.22
C ASP A 120 4.26 -6.08 -5.35
N GLN A 121 3.79 -6.81 -6.35
CA GLN A 121 3.02 -6.23 -7.45
C GLN A 121 1.68 -5.69 -6.97
N ILE A 122 0.99 -6.46 -6.11
CA ILE A 122 -0.28 -6.04 -5.50
C ILE A 122 -0.08 -4.79 -4.63
N LYS A 123 1.06 -4.66 -3.94
CA LYS A 123 1.38 -3.45 -3.17
C LYS A 123 1.45 -2.20 -4.04
N MET A 124 2.17 -2.25 -5.16
CA MET A 124 2.21 -1.11 -6.09
C MET A 124 0.84 -0.81 -6.71
N GLU A 125 0.05 -1.85 -7.01
CA GLU A 125 -1.32 -1.70 -7.51
C GLU A 125 -2.22 -1.04 -6.44
N PHE A 126 -2.07 -1.41 -5.18
CA PHE A 126 -2.80 -0.84 -4.04
C PHE A 126 -2.48 0.64 -3.83
N GLU A 127 -1.20 1.00 -3.74
CA GLU A 127 -0.75 2.40 -3.58
C GLU A 127 -1.30 3.29 -4.71
N LYS A 128 -1.35 2.77 -5.95
CA LYS A 128 -1.92 3.51 -7.08
C LYS A 128 -3.42 3.75 -6.91
N LEU A 129 -4.17 2.76 -6.43
CA LEU A 129 -5.61 2.88 -6.19
C LEU A 129 -5.90 3.83 -5.03
N GLU A 130 -5.09 3.79 -3.97
CA GLU A 130 -5.17 4.74 -2.84
C GLU A 130 -5.07 6.19 -3.35
N ASN A 131 -4.02 6.50 -4.12
CA ASN A 131 -3.86 7.82 -4.72
C ASN A 131 -5.05 8.23 -5.63
N GLN A 132 -5.70 7.26 -6.30
CA GLN A 132 -6.88 7.55 -7.12
C GLN A 132 -8.11 7.88 -6.26
N VAL A 133 -8.29 7.15 -5.15
CA VAL A 133 -9.37 7.38 -4.18
C VAL A 133 -9.19 8.73 -3.50
N GLU A 134 -7.98 9.03 -3.00
CA GLU A 134 -7.65 10.32 -2.40
C GLU A 134 -7.91 11.47 -3.36
N LYS A 135 -7.47 11.33 -4.62
CA LYS A 135 -7.71 12.35 -5.64
C LYS A 135 -9.20 12.54 -5.96
N ALA A 136 -10.00 11.47 -5.95
CA ALA A 136 -11.45 11.59 -6.12
C ALA A 136 -12.08 12.36 -4.95
N ILE A 137 -11.65 12.09 -3.72
CA ILE A 137 -12.06 12.84 -2.52
C ILE A 137 -11.67 14.31 -2.64
N GLU A 138 -10.42 14.61 -3.00
CA GLU A 138 -9.93 15.98 -3.20
C GLU A 138 -10.77 16.72 -4.24
N ASN A 139 -11.05 16.11 -5.39
CA ASN A 139 -11.86 16.75 -6.41
C ASN A 139 -13.30 17.03 -5.93
N ILE A 140 -13.89 16.15 -5.12
CA ILE A 140 -15.22 16.42 -4.54
C ILE A 140 -15.15 17.60 -3.56
N LYS A 141 -14.10 17.65 -2.72
CA LYS A 141 -13.86 18.77 -1.82
C LYS A 141 -13.66 20.09 -2.56
N ASP A 142 -12.92 20.08 -3.65
CA ASP A 142 -12.71 21.25 -4.50
C ASP A 142 -14.03 21.73 -5.13
N GLU A 143 -14.95 20.84 -5.49
CA GLU A 143 -16.27 21.26 -5.99
C GLU A 143 -17.13 21.90 -4.87
N PHE A 144 -16.98 21.50 -3.59
CA PHE A 144 -17.60 22.25 -2.48
C PHE A 144 -17.08 23.69 -2.38
N ASP A 145 -15.77 23.87 -2.51
CA ASP A 145 -15.12 25.19 -2.36
C ASP A 145 -15.37 26.12 -3.56
N ASN A 146 -15.69 25.57 -4.73
CA ASN A 146 -15.90 26.33 -5.96
C ASN A 146 -17.37 26.54 -6.34
N GLU A 147 -18.30 25.70 -5.85
CA GLU A 147 -19.74 25.83 -6.09
C GLU A 147 -20.57 26.26 -4.85
N GLY A 148 -19.96 26.31 -3.66
CA GLY A 148 -20.55 26.87 -2.43
C GLY A 148 -20.55 28.39 -2.36
#